data_AF-A0A8T5B118-F1
#
_entry.id   AF-A0A8T5B118-F1
#
_cell.length_a   1.000
_cell.length_b   1.000
_cell.length_c   1.000
_cell.angle_alpha   90.00
_cell.angle_beta   90.00
_cell.angle_gamma   90.00
#
_symmetry.space_group_name_H-M   'P 1'
#
loop_
_entity.id
_entity.type
_entity.pdbx_description
1 polymer ?
#
loop_
_entity_poly.entity_id
_entity_poly.type
_entity_poly.pdbx_seq_one_letter_code
_entity_poly.pdbx_strand_id
1 'polypeptide(L)'
;MAELNQTVIGKEKENAVTWRSFSALLFAAAVVQPLIIYLTLVGSEGLITLSLINWGGGLGLGYSLAVFTSLGGQILWLIVLLWGWLARSFGKELSVGETFIIYAFYPITVSTAILFILPIFRLYIANSIIIEALGLASFIPSWWAPRGVEGLLAYSERTLLSAPMFLPTILTVAVTALTYIADLALGLFAYQRYAVVEKLPFPAASSYARGILVLAGVEPKGRHALMAGAAIGIVYGLFSWLIPGLTGIPVLQLFPRGITDFTYLIEGRYPGASFGVDFSWINLATGFVVPLKILATMAITSLLAYSVGNALLVSTGIWPDWAPKYGLGWNFARSHLYWWTSVTIGLSLAAAFIPIILHPKRIALIFRPRSSAEDIRELNRRKIGLGTILILLFLG
;
A
#
# COMPACT_ATOMS: atom_id res chain seq x y z
N MET A 1 17.33 -22.12 -11.34
CA MET A 1 16.27 -22.35 -10.32
C MET A 1 16.35 -23.76 -9.73
N ALA A 2 16.44 -24.82 -10.53
CA ALA A 2 16.59 -26.20 -10.02
C ALA A 2 17.88 -26.41 -9.19
N GLU A 3 19.01 -25.87 -9.63
CA GLU A 3 20.28 -25.93 -8.87
C GLU A 3 20.26 -25.11 -7.57
N LEU A 4 19.58 -23.94 -7.58
CA LEU A 4 19.39 -23.08 -6.40
C LEU A 4 18.55 -23.77 -5.30
N ASN A 5 17.54 -24.55 -5.71
CA ASN A 5 16.72 -25.33 -4.78
C ASN A 5 17.53 -26.38 -4.02
N GLN A 6 18.52 -27.01 -4.65
CA GLN A 6 19.35 -28.02 -3.98
C GLN A 6 20.35 -27.39 -3.00
N THR A 7 20.92 -26.22 -3.32
CA THR A 7 21.87 -25.52 -2.42
C THR A 7 21.22 -24.91 -1.17
N VAL A 8 19.95 -24.49 -1.24
CA VAL A 8 19.25 -23.86 -0.10
C VAL A 8 18.62 -24.90 0.83
N ILE A 9 18.14 -26.03 0.30
CA ILE A 9 17.49 -27.09 1.09
C ILE A 9 18.53 -27.99 1.79
N GLY A 10 19.78 -28.01 1.32
CA GLY A 10 20.85 -28.88 1.84
C GLY A 10 21.67 -28.33 3.01
N LYS A 11 21.53 -27.05 3.39
CA LYS A 11 22.14 -26.54 4.63
C LYS A 11 21.24 -26.92 5.81
N GLU A 12 21.83 -27.43 6.89
CA GLU A 12 21.16 -27.68 8.17
C GLU A 12 20.18 -26.55 8.49
N LYS A 13 19.04 -26.88 9.13
CA LYS A 13 18.06 -25.91 9.63
C LYS A 13 18.74 -24.91 10.58
N GLU A 14 19.38 -23.89 10.03
CA GLU A 14 19.90 -22.78 10.81
C GLU A 14 18.70 -22.07 11.43
N ASN A 15 18.79 -21.81 12.74
CA ASN A 15 17.78 -21.03 13.43
C ASN A 15 17.68 -19.64 12.78
N ALA A 16 16.57 -19.38 12.11
CA ALA A 16 16.32 -18.09 11.46
C ALA A 16 16.00 -16.98 12.48
N VAL A 17 15.55 -17.37 13.67
CA VAL A 17 15.34 -16.48 14.81
C VAL A 17 16.63 -16.44 15.62
N THR A 18 17.46 -15.45 15.35
CA THR A 18 18.70 -15.19 16.08
C THR A 18 18.61 -13.84 16.76
N TRP A 19 19.57 -13.53 17.64
CA TRP A 19 19.69 -12.18 18.19
C TRP A 19 19.85 -11.11 17.10
N ARG A 20 20.48 -11.46 15.96
CA ARG A 20 20.68 -10.53 14.84
C ARG A 20 19.35 -10.20 14.17
N SER A 21 18.53 -11.19 13.84
CA SER A 21 17.19 -10.94 13.26
C SER A 21 16.26 -10.27 14.26
N PHE A 22 16.30 -10.68 15.54
CA PHE A 22 15.50 -10.07 16.60
C PHE A 22 15.87 -8.61 16.86
N SER A 23 17.17 -8.26 16.87
CA SER A 23 17.62 -6.87 17.06
C SER A 23 17.11 -5.92 15.97
N ALA A 24 16.93 -6.40 14.74
CA ALA A 24 16.34 -5.62 13.65
C ALA A 24 14.88 -5.29 13.92
N LEU A 25 14.12 -6.28 14.39
CA LEU A 25 12.71 -6.11 14.75
C LEU A 25 12.56 -5.22 15.99
N LEU A 26 13.46 -5.36 16.98
CA LEU A 26 13.49 -4.50 18.14
C LEU A 26 13.78 -3.05 17.76
N PHE A 27 14.71 -2.80 16.84
CA PHE A 27 14.97 -1.46 16.30
C PHE A 27 13.75 -0.90 15.57
N ALA A 28 13.07 -1.72 14.76
CA ALA A 28 11.84 -1.30 14.10
C ALA A 28 10.75 -0.88 15.10
N ALA A 29 10.58 -1.64 16.20
CA ALA A 29 9.63 -1.32 17.25
C ALA A 29 10.04 -0.09 18.10
N ALA A 30 11.32 0.05 18.43
CA ALA A 30 11.80 1.09 19.34
C ALA A 30 12.11 2.43 18.66
N VAL A 31 12.43 2.43 17.37
CA VAL A 31 12.87 3.62 16.63
C VAL A 31 11.91 3.95 15.49
N VAL A 32 11.67 3.00 14.59
CA VAL A 32 10.89 3.25 13.38
C VAL A 32 9.41 3.48 13.70
N GLN A 33 8.84 2.70 14.60
CA GLN A 33 7.44 2.83 14.99
C GLN A 33 7.15 4.17 15.70
N PRO A 34 7.91 4.62 16.72
CA PRO A 34 7.73 5.96 17.30
C PRO A 34 7.95 7.09 16.30
N LEU A 35 8.92 6.94 15.39
CA LEU A 35 9.14 7.91 14.31
C LEU A 35 7.91 8.03 13.40
N ILE A 36 7.32 6.92 13.00
CA ILE A 36 6.09 6.92 12.17
C ILE A 36 4.93 7.55 12.93
N ILE A 37 4.75 7.22 14.21
CA ILE A 37 3.71 7.84 15.06
C ILE A 37 3.92 9.35 15.11
N TYR A 38 5.14 9.80 15.42
CA TYR A 38 5.48 11.21 15.50
C TYR A 38 5.26 11.94 14.17
N LEU A 39 5.77 11.41 13.06
CA LEU A 39 5.59 12.01 11.74
C LEU A 39 4.12 12.07 11.33
N THR A 40 3.32 11.07 11.71
CA THR A 40 1.88 11.04 11.42
C THR A 40 1.11 12.08 12.23
N LEU A 41 1.45 12.28 13.51
CA LEU A 41 0.74 13.21 14.39
C LEU A 41 1.22 14.66 14.22
N VAL A 42 2.53 14.88 14.09
CA VAL A 42 3.14 16.22 14.06
C VAL A 42 3.30 16.76 12.65
N GLY A 43 3.55 15.92 11.65
CA GLY A 43 3.58 16.34 10.23
C GLY A 43 2.21 16.71 9.67
N SER A 44 1.17 16.76 10.50
CA SER A 44 -0.24 16.70 10.13
C SER A 44 -0.85 18.01 9.63
N GLU A 45 -0.20 19.18 9.78
CA GLU A 45 -0.72 20.40 9.16
C GLU A 45 -0.81 20.25 7.64
N GLY A 46 0.13 19.51 7.04
CA GLY A 46 0.08 19.10 5.64
C GLY A 46 -0.94 18.00 5.36
N LEU A 47 -1.18 17.05 6.27
CA LEU A 47 -2.15 15.95 6.06
C LEU A 47 -3.60 16.40 6.16
N ILE A 48 -3.93 17.31 7.08
CA ILE A 48 -5.29 17.82 7.24
C ILE A 48 -5.63 18.72 6.04
N THR A 49 -4.69 19.56 5.59
CA THR A 49 -4.86 20.35 4.36
C THR A 49 -4.84 19.49 3.09
N LEU A 50 -3.93 18.52 2.94
CA LEU A 50 -3.92 17.59 1.80
C LEU A 50 -5.17 16.69 1.76
N SER A 51 -5.67 16.23 2.92
CA SER A 51 -6.84 15.35 2.99
C SER A 51 -8.17 16.09 2.90
N LEU A 52 -8.29 17.31 3.43
CA LEU A 52 -9.53 18.08 3.42
C LEU A 52 -9.64 19.03 2.23
N ILE A 53 -8.53 19.63 1.77
CA ILE A 53 -8.54 20.73 0.78
C ILE A 53 -8.03 20.25 -0.59
N ASN A 54 -7.02 19.38 -0.66
CA ASN A 54 -6.43 18.96 -1.95
C ASN A 54 -6.94 17.63 -2.50
N TRP A 55 -7.48 16.70 -1.69
CA TRP A 55 -7.95 15.36 -2.13
C TRP A 55 -9.33 14.95 -1.54
N GLY A 56 -10.20 15.93 -1.31
CA GLY A 56 -11.65 15.70 -1.11
C GLY A 56 -12.06 14.81 0.07
N GLY A 57 -11.72 15.22 1.30
CA GLY A 57 -12.57 15.09 2.50
C GLY A 57 -12.81 13.69 3.11
N GLY A 58 -12.36 12.61 2.49
CA GLY A 58 -12.49 11.25 3.05
C GLY A 58 -11.50 10.25 2.48
N LEU A 59 -11.26 10.30 1.17
CA LEU A 59 -10.23 9.52 0.49
C LEU A 59 -8.81 9.99 0.83
N GLY A 60 -8.64 11.29 1.10
CA GLY A 60 -7.36 11.86 1.53
C GLY A 60 -6.84 11.32 2.86
N LEU A 61 -7.71 10.82 3.76
CA LEU A 61 -7.32 10.21 5.04
C LEU A 61 -6.89 8.76 4.88
N GLY A 62 -7.58 8.01 4.00
CA GLY A 62 -7.14 6.70 3.56
C GLY A 62 -5.81 6.79 2.81
N TYR A 63 -5.67 7.78 1.93
CA TYR A 63 -4.44 8.05 1.18
C TYR A 63 -3.31 8.51 2.09
N SER A 64 -3.54 9.37 3.07
CA SER A 64 -2.47 9.80 3.97
C SER A 64 -2.04 8.68 4.93
N LEU A 65 -2.97 7.91 5.49
CA LEU A 65 -2.63 6.72 6.27
C LEU A 65 -1.93 5.68 5.38
N ALA A 66 -2.39 5.46 4.13
CA ALA A 66 -1.76 4.57 3.16
C ALA A 66 -0.37 5.03 2.72
N VAL A 67 -0.16 6.33 2.50
CA VAL A 67 1.14 6.92 2.14
C VAL A 67 2.12 6.78 3.30
N PHE A 68 1.71 7.05 4.54
CA PHE A 68 2.61 6.93 5.71
C PHE A 68 2.83 5.48 6.16
N THR A 69 1.84 4.60 6.05
CA THR A 69 2.05 3.14 6.20
C THR A 69 2.90 2.58 5.05
N SER A 70 2.79 3.14 3.85
CA SER A 70 3.70 2.83 2.73
C SER A 70 5.11 3.34 3.00
N LEU A 71 5.33 4.45 3.70
CA LEU A 71 6.67 4.87 4.15
C LEU A 71 7.26 3.84 5.12
N GLY A 72 6.46 3.33 6.05
CA GLY A 72 6.85 2.19 6.90
C GLY A 72 7.30 0.99 6.07
N GLY A 73 6.51 0.60 5.06
CA GLY A 73 6.86 -0.46 4.11
C GLY A 73 8.05 -0.15 3.20
N GLN A 74 8.31 1.11 2.86
CA GLN A 74 9.45 1.53 2.03
C GLN A 74 10.78 1.46 2.81
N ILE A 75 10.73 1.70 4.12
CA ILE A 75 11.89 1.56 5.02
C ILE A 75 12.31 0.08 5.18
N LEU A 76 11.44 -0.89 4.85
CA LEU A 76 11.74 -2.33 4.95
C LEU A 76 13.08 -2.69 4.32
N TRP A 77 13.25 -2.35 3.04
CA TRP A 77 14.47 -2.70 2.30
C TRP A 77 15.70 -1.97 2.85
N LEU A 78 15.53 -0.75 3.37
CA LEU A 78 16.59 -0.03 4.05
C LEU A 78 17.02 -0.75 5.33
N ILE A 79 16.09 -1.28 6.13
CA ILE A 79 16.41 -2.05 7.34
C ILE A 79 17.11 -3.36 7.00
N VAL A 80 16.61 -4.10 6.01
CA VAL A 80 17.28 -5.34 5.56
C VAL A 80 18.70 -5.04 5.05
N LEU A 81 18.88 -3.97 4.28
CA LEU A 81 20.20 -3.51 3.80
C LEU A 81 21.11 -3.10 4.95
N LEU A 82 20.60 -2.32 5.91
CA LEU A 82 21.35 -1.82 7.05
C LEU A 82 21.82 -2.97 7.95
N TRP A 83 20.93 -3.92 8.27
CA TRP A 83 21.30 -5.09 9.05
C TRP A 83 22.26 -6.01 8.29
N GLY A 84 22.06 -6.15 6.97
CA GLY A 84 23.00 -6.89 6.11
C GLY A 84 24.37 -6.22 6.04
N TRP A 85 24.44 -4.89 6.09
CA TRP A 85 25.70 -4.15 6.19
C TRP A 85 26.34 -4.30 7.57
N LEU A 86 25.60 -4.07 8.66
CA LEU A 86 26.10 -4.24 10.04
C LEU A 86 26.66 -5.64 10.26
N ALA A 87 25.89 -6.67 9.89
CA ALA A 87 26.31 -8.07 9.89
C ALA A 87 27.68 -8.28 9.25
N ARG A 88 27.83 -7.80 8.01
CA ARG A 88 29.08 -7.90 7.24
C ARG A 88 30.22 -7.14 7.91
N SER A 89 29.97 -5.97 8.46
CA SER A 89 30.96 -5.17 9.20
C SER A 89 31.47 -5.92 10.45
N PHE A 90 30.63 -6.75 11.08
CA PHE A 90 31.02 -7.64 12.18
C PHE A 90 31.56 -9.01 11.72
N GLY A 91 31.83 -9.18 10.42
CA GLY A 91 32.60 -10.30 9.87
C GLY A 91 31.78 -11.49 9.34
N LYS A 92 30.45 -11.50 9.46
CA LYS A 92 29.60 -12.58 8.90
C LYS A 92 28.37 -12.02 8.20
N GLU A 93 28.07 -12.52 7.01
CA GLU A 93 26.81 -12.20 6.32
C GLU A 93 25.58 -12.69 7.11
N LEU A 94 24.41 -12.12 6.84
CA LEU A 94 23.16 -12.65 7.38
C LEU A 94 22.83 -13.95 6.65
N SER A 95 22.32 -14.94 7.38
CA SER A 95 21.80 -16.13 6.72
C SER A 95 20.54 -15.79 5.91
N VAL A 96 20.18 -16.68 4.97
CA VAL A 96 18.93 -16.55 4.21
C VAL A 96 17.73 -16.53 5.16
N GLY A 97 17.77 -17.34 6.21
CA GLY A 97 16.73 -17.40 7.25
C GLY A 97 16.62 -16.10 8.03
N GLU A 98 17.74 -15.56 8.53
CA GLU A 98 17.74 -14.29 9.27
C GLU A 98 17.21 -13.14 8.39
N THR A 99 17.69 -13.05 7.15
CA THR A 99 17.27 -12.00 6.19
C THR A 99 15.78 -12.11 5.87
N PHE A 100 15.27 -13.34 5.71
CA PHE A 100 13.85 -13.60 5.50
C PHE A 100 13.00 -13.21 6.72
N ILE A 101 13.43 -13.52 7.94
CA ILE A 101 12.69 -13.13 9.15
C ILE A 101 12.58 -11.61 9.27
N ILE A 102 13.67 -10.88 9.05
CA ILE A 102 13.64 -9.41 9.04
C ILE A 102 12.65 -8.94 7.97
N TYR A 103 12.76 -9.48 6.74
CA TYR A 103 11.89 -9.09 5.63
C TYR A 103 10.40 -9.35 5.89
N ALA A 104 10.06 -10.53 6.40
CA ALA A 104 8.68 -10.98 6.56
C ALA A 104 7.98 -10.34 7.77
N PHE A 105 8.69 -10.13 8.88
CA PHE A 105 8.08 -9.68 10.15
C PHE A 105 8.17 -8.17 10.38
N TYR A 106 9.11 -7.48 9.73
CA TYR A 106 9.23 -6.02 9.85
C TYR A 106 7.92 -5.27 9.52
N PRO A 107 7.17 -5.59 8.44
CA PRO A 107 5.92 -4.89 8.13
C PRO A 107 4.90 -5.02 9.25
N ILE A 108 4.79 -6.19 9.88
CA ILE A 108 3.87 -6.43 11.00
C ILE A 108 4.32 -5.60 12.21
N THR A 109 5.61 -5.62 12.56
CA THR A 109 6.16 -4.82 13.66
C THR A 109 5.79 -3.35 13.52
N VAL A 110 6.05 -2.76 12.34
CA VAL A 110 5.77 -1.35 12.08
C VAL A 110 4.27 -1.05 12.01
N SER A 111 3.47 -1.94 11.42
CA SER A 111 2.02 -1.75 11.28
C SER A 111 1.29 -1.72 12.62
N THR A 112 1.86 -2.30 13.69
CA THR A 112 1.28 -2.14 15.04
C THR A 112 1.21 -0.70 15.52
N ALA A 113 1.94 0.25 14.90
CA ALA A 113 1.78 1.68 15.13
C ALA A 113 0.32 2.15 14.94
N ILE A 114 -0.40 1.55 13.99
CA ILE A 114 -1.79 1.90 13.67
C ILE A 114 -2.72 1.70 14.88
N LEU A 115 -2.43 0.71 15.73
CA LEU A 115 -3.22 0.45 16.95
C LEU A 115 -3.27 1.65 17.89
N PHE A 116 -2.24 2.49 17.87
CA PHE A 116 -2.13 3.68 18.70
C PHE A 116 -2.58 4.94 17.96
N ILE A 117 -2.19 5.08 16.70
CA ILE A 117 -2.49 6.27 15.88
C ILE A 117 -3.99 6.37 15.61
N LEU A 118 -4.62 5.25 15.23
CA LEU A 118 -5.97 5.28 14.68
C LEU A 118 -7.03 5.75 15.69
N PRO A 119 -7.04 5.29 16.97
CA PRO A 119 -7.99 5.80 17.96
C PRO A 119 -7.79 7.30 18.26
N ILE A 120 -6.55 7.77 18.36
CA ILE A 120 -6.22 9.19 18.58
C ILE A 120 -6.71 10.04 17.41
N PHE A 121 -6.47 9.56 16.20
CA PHE A 121 -6.90 10.24 14.99
C PHE A 121 -8.43 10.32 14.89
N ARG A 122 -9.14 9.23 15.20
CA ARG A 122 -10.62 9.23 15.25
C ARG A 122 -11.15 10.19 16.30
N LEU A 123 -10.51 10.26 17.46
CA LEU A 123 -10.85 11.22 18.53
C LEU A 123 -10.73 12.67 18.03
N TYR A 124 -9.63 12.99 17.34
CA TYR A 124 -9.42 14.30 16.73
C TYR A 124 -10.51 14.65 15.71
N ILE A 125 -10.77 13.77 14.75
CA ILE A 125 -11.77 13.99 13.72
C ILE A 125 -13.16 14.15 14.33
N ALA A 126 -13.55 13.26 15.26
CA ALA A 126 -14.86 13.30 15.89
C ALA A 126 -15.15 14.64 16.59
N ASN A 127 -14.13 15.25 17.20
CA ASN A 127 -14.26 16.50 17.95
C ASN A 127 -13.74 17.72 17.17
N SER A 128 -13.62 17.61 15.84
CA SER A 128 -13.17 18.71 14.98
C SER A 128 -14.32 19.65 14.60
N ILE A 129 -13.99 20.95 14.44
CA ILE A 129 -14.94 22.00 14.00
C ILE A 129 -15.55 21.65 12.63
N ILE A 130 -14.80 20.95 11.77
CA ILE A 130 -15.26 20.56 10.44
C ILE A 130 -16.43 19.57 10.52
N ILE A 131 -16.33 18.56 11.39
CA ILE A 131 -17.41 17.58 11.58
C ILE A 131 -18.66 18.24 12.17
N GLU A 132 -18.48 19.23 13.04
CA GLU A 132 -19.60 20.03 13.57
C GLU A 132 -20.23 20.90 12.49
N ALA A 133 -19.43 21.60 11.69
CA ALA A 133 -19.89 22.44 10.58
C ALA A 133 -20.61 21.63 9.48
N LEU A 134 -20.21 20.37 9.27
CA LEU A 134 -20.85 19.45 8.33
C LEU A 134 -22.15 18.83 8.89
N GLY A 135 -22.51 19.08 10.16
CA GLY A 135 -23.67 18.45 10.80
C GLY A 135 -23.54 16.94 10.95
N LEU A 136 -22.34 16.39 10.78
CA LEU A 136 -22.07 14.95 10.89
C LEU A 136 -21.85 14.52 12.35
N ALA A 137 -21.88 15.49 13.26
CA ALA A 137 -21.49 15.30 14.64
C ALA A 137 -22.29 14.21 15.36
N SER A 138 -23.60 14.23 15.20
CA SER A 138 -24.56 13.32 15.84
C SER A 138 -24.52 11.90 15.30
N PHE A 139 -23.96 11.68 14.11
CA PHE A 139 -23.90 10.36 13.46
C PHE A 139 -22.68 9.54 13.85
N ILE A 140 -21.74 10.13 14.59
CA ILE A 140 -20.52 9.43 15.01
C ILE A 140 -20.83 8.57 16.23
N PRO A 141 -20.69 7.25 16.13
CA PRO A 141 -21.00 6.36 17.24
C PRO A 141 -19.89 6.35 18.28
N SER A 142 -20.26 6.17 19.55
CA SER A 142 -19.33 6.14 20.69
C SER A 142 -18.28 5.02 20.61
N TRP A 143 -18.60 3.91 19.95
CA TRP A 143 -17.65 2.83 19.70
C TRP A 143 -16.54 3.21 18.70
N TRP A 144 -16.73 4.24 17.88
CA TRP A 144 -15.74 4.70 16.91
C TRP A 144 -14.82 5.78 17.51
N ALA A 145 -15.40 6.77 18.20
CA ALA A 145 -14.69 7.74 19.03
C ALA A 145 -15.62 8.42 20.04
N PRO A 146 -15.13 8.77 21.24
CA PRO A 146 -15.90 9.50 22.22
C PRO A 146 -16.01 10.99 21.85
N ARG A 147 -17.10 11.64 22.29
CA ARG A 147 -17.45 13.01 21.90
C ARG A 147 -17.84 13.87 23.09
N GLY A 148 -17.75 15.19 22.91
CA GLY A 148 -18.21 16.16 23.90
C GLY A 148 -17.46 16.00 25.21
N VAL A 149 -18.18 15.82 26.33
CA VAL A 149 -17.58 15.65 27.67
C VAL A 149 -16.68 14.42 27.73
N GLU A 150 -17.07 13.31 27.09
CA GLU A 150 -16.27 12.07 27.06
C GLU A 150 -14.98 12.26 26.23
N GLY A 151 -15.06 13.04 25.15
CA GLY A 151 -13.90 13.40 24.33
C GLY A 151 -12.92 14.30 25.09
N LEU A 152 -13.43 15.29 25.83
CA LEU A 152 -12.63 16.14 26.70
C LEU A 152 -11.93 15.34 27.82
N LEU A 153 -12.64 14.38 28.41
CA LEU A 153 -12.06 13.46 29.39
C LEU A 153 -10.91 12.65 28.77
N ALA A 154 -11.12 12.08 27.58
CA ALA A 154 -10.09 11.36 26.84
C ALA A 154 -8.84 12.22 26.55
N TYR A 155 -9.03 13.50 26.19
CA TYR A 155 -7.92 14.45 26.01
C TYR A 155 -7.17 14.75 27.31
N SER A 156 -7.88 14.81 28.44
CA SER A 156 -7.31 15.11 29.74
C SER A 156 -6.50 13.94 30.32
N GLU A 157 -7.03 12.71 30.20
CA GLU A 157 -6.40 11.51 30.78
C GLU A 157 -5.20 11.02 29.96
N ARG A 158 -5.11 11.40 28.68
CA ARG A 158 -4.00 11.07 27.76
C ARG A 158 -3.65 9.57 27.72
N THR A 159 -4.65 8.72 27.92
CA THR A 159 -4.51 7.26 27.93
C THR A 159 -5.57 6.61 27.04
N LEU A 160 -5.15 5.62 26.26
CA LEU A 160 -6.03 4.82 25.41
C LEU A 160 -6.89 3.83 26.22
N LEU A 161 -6.51 3.59 27.47
CA LEU A 161 -7.24 2.72 28.40
C LEU A 161 -8.23 3.50 29.29
N SER A 162 -8.49 4.77 28.96
CA SER A 162 -9.51 5.59 29.62
C SER A 162 -10.90 5.01 29.35
N ALA A 163 -11.84 5.22 30.27
CA ALA A 163 -13.20 4.68 30.11
C ALA A 163 -13.84 5.07 28.75
N PRO A 164 -13.72 6.32 28.26
CA PRO A 164 -14.22 6.69 26.93
C PRO A 164 -13.47 6.06 25.75
N MET A 165 -12.16 5.81 25.88
CA MET A 165 -11.33 5.28 24.78
C MET A 165 -11.23 3.77 24.76
N PHE A 166 -11.68 3.09 25.81
CA PHE A 166 -11.56 1.65 25.95
C PHE A 166 -12.23 0.91 24.79
N LEU A 167 -13.48 1.27 24.46
CA LEU A 167 -14.23 0.61 23.40
C LEU A 167 -13.63 0.85 21.98
N PRO A 168 -13.30 2.10 21.57
CA PRO A 168 -12.57 2.33 20.32
C PRO A 168 -11.23 1.59 20.22
N THR A 169 -10.50 1.48 21.32
CA THR A 169 -9.18 0.85 21.36
C THR A 169 -9.29 -0.67 21.26
N ILE A 170 -10.15 -1.31 22.08
CA ILE A 170 -10.28 -2.77 22.09
C ILE A 170 -10.86 -3.29 20.76
N LEU A 171 -11.79 -2.56 20.14
CA LEU A 171 -12.31 -2.91 18.83
C LEU A 171 -11.21 -2.86 17.75
N THR A 172 -10.35 -1.84 17.80
CA THR A 172 -9.23 -1.71 16.86
C THR A 172 -8.23 -2.87 17.03
N VAL A 173 -7.94 -3.26 18.28
CA VAL A 173 -7.10 -4.43 18.59
C VAL A 173 -7.74 -5.72 18.09
N ALA A 174 -9.04 -5.93 18.36
CA ALA A 174 -9.77 -7.13 17.95
C ALA A 174 -9.82 -7.29 16.42
N VAL A 175 -10.16 -6.22 15.70
CA VAL A 175 -10.18 -6.22 14.22
C VAL A 175 -8.79 -6.51 13.67
N THR A 176 -7.74 -5.92 14.24
CA THR A 176 -6.36 -6.16 13.80
C THR A 176 -5.94 -7.61 14.04
N ALA A 177 -6.27 -8.18 15.21
CA ALA A 177 -5.98 -9.58 15.52
C ALA A 177 -6.70 -10.54 14.56
N LEU A 178 -7.98 -10.30 14.28
CA LEU A 178 -8.76 -11.08 13.30
C LEU A 178 -8.18 -10.95 11.90
N THR A 179 -7.72 -9.77 11.52
CA THR A 179 -7.07 -9.53 10.23
C THR A 179 -5.78 -10.36 10.10
N TYR A 180 -4.94 -10.38 11.13
CA TYR A 180 -3.73 -11.22 11.11
C TYR A 180 -4.02 -12.71 11.05
N ILE A 181 -5.06 -13.19 11.76
CA ILE A 181 -5.49 -14.59 11.66
C ILE A 181 -5.96 -14.90 10.23
N ALA A 182 -6.77 -14.01 9.64
CA ALA A 182 -7.24 -14.14 8.27
C ALA A 182 -6.09 -14.14 7.26
N ASP A 183 -5.13 -13.22 7.39
CA ASP A 183 -3.96 -13.11 6.51
C ASP A 183 -3.09 -14.37 6.55
N LEU A 184 -2.84 -14.92 7.75
CA LEU A 184 -2.10 -16.17 7.90
C LEU A 184 -2.86 -17.36 7.29
N ALA A 185 -4.16 -17.47 7.54
CA ALA A 185 -5.00 -18.54 6.99
C ALA A 185 -5.07 -18.48 5.46
N LEU A 186 -5.32 -17.30 4.90
CA LEU A 186 -5.37 -17.07 3.46
C LEU A 186 -3.99 -17.24 2.81
N GLY A 187 -2.91 -16.83 3.47
CA GLY A 187 -1.54 -17.03 3.01
C GLY A 187 -1.16 -18.50 2.91
N LEU A 188 -1.46 -19.30 3.94
CA LEU A 188 -1.24 -20.76 3.92
C LEU A 188 -2.11 -21.46 2.86
N PHE A 189 -3.36 -21.03 2.73
CA PHE A 189 -4.26 -21.53 1.70
C PHE A 189 -3.73 -21.24 0.29
N ALA A 190 -3.34 -19.99 0.02
CA ALA A 190 -2.79 -19.55 -1.25
C ALA A 190 -1.47 -20.28 -1.58
N TYR A 191 -0.61 -20.50 -0.59
CA TYR A 191 0.62 -21.27 -0.77
C TYR A 191 0.34 -22.72 -1.21
N GLN A 192 -0.52 -23.43 -0.48
CA GLN A 192 -0.90 -24.81 -0.85
C GLN A 192 -1.50 -24.86 -2.27
N ARG A 193 -2.40 -23.94 -2.57
CA ARG A 193 -3.11 -23.97 -3.85
C ARG A 193 -2.22 -23.57 -5.03
N TYR A 194 -1.61 -22.40 -4.95
CA TYR A 194 -0.95 -21.80 -6.11
C TYR A 194 0.52 -22.19 -6.23
N ALA A 195 1.22 -22.40 -5.11
CA ALA A 195 2.64 -22.77 -5.15
C ALA A 195 2.84 -24.29 -5.24
N VAL A 196 2.08 -25.09 -4.48
CA VAL A 196 2.26 -26.55 -4.44
C VAL A 196 1.48 -27.25 -5.56
N VAL A 197 0.18 -26.99 -5.68
CA VAL A 197 -0.69 -27.66 -6.65
C VAL A 197 -0.52 -27.11 -8.05
N GLU A 198 -0.74 -25.80 -8.24
CA GLU A 198 -0.73 -25.18 -9.58
C GLU A 198 0.68 -24.81 -10.07
N LYS A 199 1.65 -24.68 -9.15
CA LYS A 199 3.05 -24.33 -9.43
C LYS A 199 3.17 -23.09 -10.31
N LEU A 200 2.42 -22.04 -9.98
CA LEU A 200 2.47 -20.78 -10.71
C LEU A 200 3.84 -20.11 -10.54
N PRO A 201 4.45 -19.61 -11.63
CA PRO A 201 5.61 -18.75 -11.51
C PRO A 201 5.11 -17.40 -10.98
N PHE A 202 5.46 -17.05 -9.74
CA PHE A 202 5.14 -15.76 -9.13
C PHE A 202 6.28 -14.76 -9.40
N PRO A 203 6.29 -14.02 -10.53
CA PRO A 203 7.43 -13.20 -10.92
C PRO A 203 7.76 -12.12 -9.88
N ALA A 204 6.76 -11.42 -9.34
CA ALA A 204 6.96 -10.41 -8.31
C ALA A 204 7.59 -11.00 -7.03
N ALA A 205 7.04 -12.11 -6.52
CA ALA A 205 7.58 -12.79 -5.34
C ALA A 205 9.00 -13.33 -5.58
N SER A 206 9.28 -13.82 -6.80
CA SER A 206 10.61 -14.30 -7.18
C SER A 206 11.66 -13.19 -7.19
N SER A 207 11.28 -11.96 -7.54
CA SER A 207 12.16 -10.78 -7.46
C SER A 207 12.54 -10.47 -6.01
N TYR A 208 11.57 -10.49 -5.10
CA TYR A 208 11.84 -10.27 -3.67
C TYR A 208 12.70 -11.38 -3.06
N ALA A 209 12.39 -12.65 -3.36
CA ALA A 209 13.19 -13.79 -2.91
C ALA A 209 14.64 -13.70 -3.42
N ARG A 210 14.84 -13.28 -4.67
CA ARG A 210 16.18 -13.04 -5.22
C ARG A 210 16.91 -11.92 -4.49
N GLY A 211 16.22 -10.83 -4.14
CA GLY A 211 16.77 -9.76 -3.29
C GLY A 211 17.29 -10.29 -1.95
N ILE A 212 16.53 -11.17 -1.29
CA ILE A 212 16.96 -11.82 -0.05
C ILE A 212 18.21 -12.69 -0.26
N LEU A 213 18.24 -13.49 -1.33
CA LEU A 213 19.40 -14.34 -1.66
C LEU A 213 20.67 -13.54 -1.97
N VAL A 214 20.53 -12.39 -2.64
CA VAL A 214 21.65 -11.47 -2.92
C VAL A 214 22.19 -10.87 -1.63
N LEU A 215 21.31 -10.47 -0.70
CA LEU A 215 21.70 -9.89 0.59
C LEU A 215 22.32 -10.91 1.54
N ALA A 216 21.86 -12.15 1.48
CA ALA A 216 22.43 -13.28 2.22
C ALA A 216 23.71 -13.86 1.57
N GLY A 217 24.22 -13.23 0.50
CA GLY A 217 25.48 -13.62 -0.15
C GLY A 217 25.43 -14.87 -1.03
N VAL A 218 24.26 -15.50 -1.16
CA VAL A 218 24.08 -16.72 -1.97
C VAL A 218 24.18 -16.42 -3.47
N GLU A 219 23.69 -15.25 -3.91
CA GLU A 219 23.72 -14.85 -5.31
C GLU A 219 24.63 -13.63 -5.56
N PRO A 220 25.94 -13.83 -5.81
CA PRO A 220 26.88 -12.73 -6.00
C PRO A 220 26.62 -11.91 -7.27
N LYS A 221 26.04 -12.53 -8.31
CA LYS A 221 25.76 -11.87 -9.59
C LYS A 221 24.74 -10.73 -9.45
N GLY A 222 23.75 -10.87 -8.56
CA GLY A 222 22.72 -9.86 -8.33
C GLY A 222 23.21 -8.64 -7.52
N ARG A 223 24.38 -8.73 -6.88
CA ARG A 223 24.93 -7.66 -6.03
C ARG A 223 25.19 -6.37 -6.81
N HIS A 224 25.70 -6.46 -8.03
CA HIS A 224 25.96 -5.29 -8.87
C HIS A 224 24.67 -4.57 -9.26
N ALA A 225 23.62 -5.32 -9.62
CA ALA A 225 22.32 -4.76 -9.94
C ALA A 225 21.69 -4.07 -8.71
N LEU A 226 21.78 -4.71 -7.54
CA LEU A 226 21.31 -4.13 -6.28
C LEU A 226 22.06 -2.83 -5.92
N MET A 227 23.38 -2.82 -6.07
CA MET A 227 24.21 -1.64 -5.80
C MET A 227 23.95 -0.50 -6.79
N ALA A 228 23.81 -0.81 -8.09
CA ALA A 228 23.45 0.17 -9.10
C ALA A 228 22.06 0.78 -8.83
N GLY A 229 21.08 -0.07 -8.52
CA GLY A 229 19.74 0.38 -8.13
C GLY A 229 19.75 1.24 -6.87
N ALA A 230 20.52 0.85 -5.84
CA ALA A 230 20.68 1.64 -4.63
C ALA A 230 21.36 3.00 -4.92
N ALA A 231 22.39 3.04 -5.75
CA ALA A 231 23.07 4.27 -6.12
C ALA A 231 22.13 5.24 -6.87
N ILE A 232 21.37 4.73 -7.86
CA ILE A 232 20.36 5.51 -8.58
C ILE A 232 19.29 6.03 -7.60
N GLY A 233 18.80 5.17 -6.70
CA GLY A 233 17.82 5.53 -5.70
C GLY A 233 18.32 6.61 -4.73
N ILE A 234 19.59 6.53 -4.30
CA ILE A 234 20.22 7.55 -3.45
C ILE A 234 20.34 8.87 -4.19
N VAL A 235 20.85 8.88 -5.42
CA VAL A 235 20.97 10.11 -6.24
C VAL A 235 19.60 10.74 -6.45
N TYR A 236 18.60 9.94 -6.82
CA TYR A 236 17.23 10.42 -6.97
C TYR A 236 16.69 10.99 -5.66
N GLY A 237 16.78 10.26 -4.55
CA GLY A 237 16.30 10.72 -3.24
C GLY A 237 17.00 11.98 -2.74
N LEU A 238 18.30 12.11 -3.02
CA LEU A 238 19.10 13.28 -2.67
C LEU A 238 18.59 14.55 -3.36
N PHE A 239 18.43 14.50 -4.68
CA PHE A 239 18.02 15.67 -5.48
C PHE A 239 16.52 15.91 -5.53
N SER A 240 15.69 14.91 -5.25
CA SER A 240 14.22 15.06 -5.22
C SER A 240 13.68 15.37 -3.82
N TRP A 241 14.24 14.77 -2.76
CA TRP A 241 13.73 14.91 -1.38
C TRP A 241 14.68 15.65 -0.45
N LEU A 242 15.92 15.19 -0.31
CA LEU A 242 16.80 15.64 0.76
C LEU A 242 17.26 17.10 0.58
N ILE A 243 17.81 17.45 -0.58
CA ILE A 243 18.32 18.81 -0.84
C ILE A 243 17.18 19.85 -0.81
N PRO A 244 16.07 19.67 -1.54
CA PRO A 244 14.96 20.64 -1.49
C PRO A 244 14.34 20.73 -0.09
N GLY A 245 14.25 19.60 0.63
CA GLY A 245 13.70 19.56 1.98
C GLY A 245 14.57 20.28 3.02
N LEU A 246 15.90 20.13 2.95
CA LEU A 246 16.84 20.78 3.88
C LEU A 246 17.02 22.27 3.58
N THR A 247 17.03 22.65 2.30
CA THR A 247 17.31 24.03 1.88
C THR A 247 16.06 24.89 1.78
N GLY A 248 14.88 24.27 1.61
CA GLY A 248 13.63 24.98 1.33
C GLY A 248 13.57 25.64 -0.05
N ILE A 249 14.56 25.41 -0.92
CA ILE A 249 14.67 26.07 -2.24
C ILE A 249 14.07 25.14 -3.31
N PRO A 250 12.92 25.49 -3.94
CA PRO A 250 12.26 24.62 -4.92
C PRO A 250 13.06 24.38 -6.19
N VAL A 251 13.89 25.34 -6.62
CA VAL A 251 14.76 25.21 -7.81
C VAL A 251 15.80 24.09 -7.67
N LEU A 252 16.16 23.72 -6.45
CA LEU A 252 17.10 22.62 -6.21
C LEU A 252 16.44 21.24 -6.38
N GLN A 253 15.13 21.18 -6.62
CA GLN A 253 14.43 19.96 -6.98
C GLN A 253 14.65 19.64 -8.46
N LEU A 254 15.73 18.91 -8.76
CA LEU A 254 16.11 18.59 -10.15
C LEU A 254 15.20 17.55 -10.81
N PHE A 255 14.60 16.67 -10.02
CA PHE A 255 13.72 15.61 -10.52
C PHE A 255 12.29 15.79 -10.00
N PRO A 256 11.25 15.61 -10.84
CA PRO A 256 9.88 15.56 -10.37
C PRO A 256 9.71 14.35 -9.45
N ARG A 257 8.82 14.47 -8.46
CA ARG A 257 8.57 13.43 -7.45
C ARG A 257 7.07 13.24 -7.25
N GLY A 258 6.70 11.98 -7.06
CA GLY A 258 5.31 11.59 -6.86
C GLY A 258 4.43 12.03 -8.02
N ILE A 259 3.16 12.28 -7.70
CA ILE A 259 2.17 12.72 -8.68
C ILE A 259 2.36 14.22 -8.95
N THR A 260 2.75 14.56 -10.17
CA THR A 260 2.83 15.95 -10.64
C THR A 260 1.55 16.32 -11.39
N ASP A 261 0.97 17.44 -11.01
CA ASP A 261 -0.29 17.94 -11.58
C ASP A 261 -0.06 18.70 -12.89
N PHE A 262 -0.71 18.23 -13.95
CA PHE A 262 -0.72 18.83 -15.28
C PHE A 262 -2.14 19.18 -15.73
N THR A 263 -3.10 19.21 -14.81
CA THR A 263 -4.51 19.48 -15.06
C THR A 263 -4.72 20.85 -15.72
N TYR A 264 -3.90 21.84 -15.35
CA TYR A 264 -3.92 23.18 -15.92
C TYR A 264 -3.73 23.21 -17.45
N LEU A 265 -3.10 22.17 -18.04
CA LEU A 265 -2.91 22.07 -19.49
C LEU A 265 -4.19 21.71 -20.25
N ILE A 266 -5.14 21.04 -19.59
CA ILE A 266 -6.32 20.46 -20.25
C ILE A 266 -7.66 21.00 -19.73
N GLU A 267 -7.70 21.47 -18.48
CA GLU A 267 -8.95 21.90 -17.82
C GLU A 267 -9.63 23.08 -18.53
N GLY A 268 -8.86 23.90 -19.26
CA GLY A 268 -9.40 25.02 -20.03
C GLY A 268 -10.23 24.59 -21.25
N ARG A 269 -9.94 23.41 -21.83
CA ARG A 269 -10.69 22.86 -22.97
C ARG A 269 -11.74 21.84 -22.52
N TYR A 270 -11.42 21.07 -21.48
CA TYR A 270 -12.25 20.01 -20.93
C TYR A 270 -12.51 20.30 -19.44
N PRO A 271 -13.66 20.93 -19.11
CA PRO A 271 -14.06 21.18 -17.73
C PRO A 271 -13.99 19.90 -16.88
N GLY A 272 -13.46 19.94 -15.66
CA GLY A 272 -13.38 18.76 -14.78
C GLY A 272 -12.31 17.73 -15.14
N ALA A 273 -11.60 17.90 -16.25
CA ALA A 273 -10.55 16.96 -16.62
C ALA A 273 -9.44 16.89 -15.56
N SER A 274 -8.88 15.70 -15.38
CA SER A 274 -7.81 15.41 -14.43
C SER A 274 -6.63 14.83 -15.19
N PHE A 275 -5.45 15.47 -15.10
CA PHE A 275 -4.24 14.95 -15.71
C PHE A 275 -3.04 15.11 -14.81
N GLY A 276 -2.43 13.98 -14.48
CA GLY A 276 -1.23 13.91 -13.67
C GLY A 276 -0.33 12.77 -14.11
N VAL A 277 0.96 12.93 -13.87
CA VAL A 277 1.96 11.90 -14.12
C VAL A 277 2.64 11.57 -12.80
N ASP A 278 2.66 10.28 -12.45
CA ASP A 278 3.39 9.82 -11.28
C ASP A 278 4.85 9.47 -11.63
N PHE A 279 5.78 10.19 -11.02
CA PHE A 279 7.22 9.99 -11.14
C PHE A 279 7.79 9.11 -10.02
N SER A 280 6.95 8.40 -9.28
CA SER A 280 7.41 7.45 -8.26
C SER A 280 8.12 6.24 -8.88
N TRP A 281 9.35 5.98 -8.44
CA TRP A 281 10.15 4.87 -8.96
C TRP A 281 9.52 3.50 -8.70
N ILE A 282 8.71 3.36 -7.67
CA ILE A 282 8.02 2.10 -7.39
C ILE A 282 7.00 1.78 -8.50
N ASN A 283 6.22 2.77 -8.96
CA ASN A 283 5.24 2.58 -10.02
C ASN A 283 5.90 2.47 -11.40
N LEU A 284 7.01 3.18 -11.61
CA LEU A 284 7.82 2.98 -12.82
C LEU A 284 8.45 1.58 -12.87
N ALA A 285 8.98 1.09 -11.74
CA ALA A 285 9.59 -0.23 -11.63
C ALA A 285 8.57 -1.35 -11.87
N THR A 286 7.37 -1.25 -11.30
CA THR A 286 6.30 -2.23 -11.54
C THR A 286 5.82 -2.18 -12.99
N GLY A 287 5.83 -1.01 -13.63
CA GLY A 287 5.57 -0.85 -15.06
C GLY A 287 6.45 -1.72 -15.93
N PHE A 288 7.75 -1.88 -15.63
CA PHE A 288 8.63 -2.75 -16.42
C PHE A 288 8.30 -4.24 -16.35
N VAL A 289 7.52 -4.68 -15.35
CA VAL A 289 7.10 -6.07 -15.19
C VAL A 289 5.81 -6.36 -15.98
N VAL A 290 5.00 -5.34 -16.25
CA VAL A 290 3.68 -5.49 -16.89
C VAL A 290 3.83 -5.43 -18.42
N PRO A 291 3.15 -6.32 -19.18
CA PRO A 291 3.17 -6.29 -20.64
C PRO A 291 2.74 -4.93 -21.22
N LEU A 292 3.49 -4.43 -22.21
CA LEU A 292 3.27 -3.11 -22.83
C LEU A 292 1.83 -2.90 -23.34
N LYS A 293 1.21 -3.95 -23.90
CA LYS A 293 -0.18 -3.89 -24.37
C LYS A 293 -1.15 -3.54 -23.24
N ILE A 294 -0.93 -4.11 -22.05
CA ILE A 294 -1.78 -3.86 -20.87
C ILE A 294 -1.56 -2.43 -20.40
N LEU A 295 -0.29 -1.99 -20.29
CA LEU A 295 0.05 -0.61 -19.93
C LEU A 295 -0.58 0.42 -20.88
N ALA A 296 -0.51 0.18 -22.19
CA ALA A 296 -1.11 1.06 -23.19
C ALA A 296 -2.64 1.15 -23.02
N THR A 297 -3.31 0.00 -22.80
CA THR A 297 -4.76 0.01 -22.54
C THR A 297 -5.13 0.73 -21.25
N MET A 298 -4.35 0.56 -20.19
CA MET A 298 -4.57 1.26 -18.92
C MET A 298 -4.39 2.77 -19.09
N ALA A 299 -3.31 3.20 -19.74
CA ALA A 299 -3.01 4.61 -19.98
C ALA A 299 -4.11 5.29 -20.81
N ILE A 300 -4.54 4.67 -21.91
CA ILE A 300 -5.60 5.19 -22.78
C ILE A 300 -6.93 5.25 -22.01
N THR A 301 -7.29 4.18 -21.29
CA THR A 301 -8.55 4.12 -20.55
C THR A 301 -8.59 5.15 -19.43
N SER A 302 -7.50 5.32 -18.69
CA SER A 302 -7.35 6.33 -17.64
C SER A 302 -7.47 7.74 -18.20
N LEU A 303 -6.77 8.04 -19.31
CA LEU A 303 -6.84 9.36 -19.95
C LEU A 303 -8.26 9.67 -20.44
N LEU A 304 -8.93 8.71 -21.09
CA LEU A 304 -10.29 8.89 -21.57
C LEU A 304 -11.29 9.05 -20.42
N ALA A 305 -11.21 8.21 -19.39
CA ALA A 305 -12.09 8.29 -18.22
C ALA A 305 -11.94 9.63 -17.49
N TYR A 306 -10.72 9.99 -17.10
CA TYR A 306 -10.50 11.16 -16.24
C TYR A 306 -10.38 12.48 -16.99
N SER A 307 -10.19 12.47 -18.31
CA SER A 307 -10.27 13.71 -19.11
C SER A 307 -11.65 13.88 -19.74
N VAL A 308 -12.04 12.94 -20.61
CA VAL A 308 -13.30 13.05 -21.38
C VAL A 308 -14.50 12.67 -20.52
N GLY A 309 -14.41 11.57 -19.76
CA GLY A 309 -15.48 11.14 -18.86
C GLY A 309 -15.80 12.21 -17.82
N ASN A 310 -14.79 12.77 -17.16
CA ASN A 310 -15.01 13.88 -16.23
C ASN A 310 -15.64 15.12 -16.90
N ALA A 311 -15.20 15.48 -18.10
CA ALA A 311 -15.81 16.59 -18.83
C ALA A 311 -17.28 16.35 -19.18
N LEU A 312 -17.64 15.11 -19.49
CA LEU A 312 -19.03 14.71 -19.65
C LEU A 312 -19.80 14.87 -18.34
N LEU A 313 -19.26 14.41 -17.20
CA LEU A 313 -19.91 14.54 -15.88
C LEU A 313 -20.20 16.00 -15.49
N VAL A 314 -19.29 16.92 -15.81
CA VAL A 314 -19.50 18.36 -15.58
C VAL A 314 -20.55 18.90 -16.55
N SER A 315 -20.45 18.56 -17.85
CA SER A 315 -21.39 19.05 -18.86
C SER A 315 -22.83 18.54 -18.70
N THR A 316 -23.02 17.35 -18.12
CA THR A 316 -24.34 16.75 -17.85
C THR A 316 -24.93 17.17 -16.50
N GLY A 317 -24.18 17.92 -15.69
CA GLY A 317 -24.62 18.40 -14.38
C GLY A 317 -24.58 17.34 -13.27
N ILE A 318 -24.01 16.16 -13.51
CA ILE A 318 -23.80 15.13 -12.48
C ILE A 318 -22.80 15.62 -11.42
N TRP A 319 -21.80 16.40 -11.86
CA TRP A 319 -20.83 17.04 -11.00
C TRP A 319 -21.02 18.57 -11.00
N PRO A 320 -21.88 19.11 -10.11
CA PRO A 320 -22.31 20.51 -10.16
C PRO A 320 -21.37 21.50 -9.47
N ASP A 321 -20.51 21.05 -8.56
CA ASP A 321 -19.63 21.90 -7.73
C ASP A 321 -18.22 22.08 -8.33
N TRP A 322 -18.03 21.77 -9.62
CA TRP A 322 -16.74 21.96 -10.27
C TRP A 322 -16.45 23.44 -10.56
N ALA A 323 -15.21 23.85 -10.31
CA ALA A 323 -14.66 25.12 -10.76
C ALA A 323 -13.23 24.94 -11.29
N PRO A 324 -12.75 25.81 -12.20
CA PRO A 324 -11.40 25.72 -12.74
C PRO A 324 -10.34 26.03 -11.67
N LYS A 325 -9.13 25.48 -11.85
CA LYS A 325 -7.94 25.67 -10.98
C LYS A 325 -7.98 24.97 -9.62
N TYR A 326 -8.93 24.07 -9.39
CA TYR A 326 -8.89 23.23 -8.19
C TYR A 326 -7.80 22.14 -8.24
N GLY A 327 -7.25 21.87 -9.42
CA GLY A 327 -6.14 20.91 -9.59
C GLY A 327 -6.56 19.44 -9.55
N LEU A 328 -5.58 18.58 -9.77
CA LEU A 328 -5.74 17.14 -9.97
C LEU A 328 -6.40 16.44 -8.78
N GLY A 329 -5.92 16.70 -7.56
CA GLY A 329 -6.36 15.97 -6.38
C GLY A 329 -7.84 16.23 -6.07
N TRP A 330 -8.29 17.48 -6.21
CA TRP A 330 -9.68 17.84 -6.01
C TRP A 330 -10.57 17.22 -7.08
N ASN A 331 -10.18 17.37 -8.35
CA ASN A 331 -10.94 16.82 -9.47
C ASN A 331 -11.04 15.29 -9.37
N PHE A 332 -9.95 14.62 -9.00
CA PHE A 332 -9.94 13.18 -8.76
C PHE A 332 -10.90 12.79 -7.63
N ALA A 333 -10.81 13.41 -6.46
CA ALA A 333 -11.62 13.04 -5.31
C ALA A 333 -13.11 13.30 -5.53
N ARG A 334 -13.46 14.46 -6.10
CA ARG A 334 -14.86 14.84 -6.38
C ARG A 334 -15.48 13.97 -7.46
N SER A 335 -14.77 13.72 -8.57
CA SER A 335 -15.27 12.82 -9.61
C SER A 335 -15.46 11.39 -9.10
N HIS A 336 -14.63 10.91 -8.18
CA HIS A 336 -14.86 9.62 -7.51
C HIS A 336 -16.08 9.64 -6.62
N LEU A 337 -16.27 10.70 -5.82
CA LEU A 337 -17.42 10.82 -4.94
C LEU A 337 -18.75 10.79 -5.72
N TYR A 338 -18.83 11.52 -6.84
CA TYR A 338 -20.07 11.65 -7.61
C TYR A 338 -20.33 10.50 -8.58
N TRP A 339 -19.28 9.84 -9.11
CA TRP A 339 -19.48 8.85 -10.18
C TRP A 339 -18.53 7.65 -10.11
N TRP A 340 -17.21 7.86 -10.10
CA TRP A 340 -16.28 6.75 -10.34
C TRP A 340 -16.31 5.70 -9.23
N THR A 341 -16.61 6.06 -7.98
CA THR A 341 -16.78 5.07 -6.90
C THR A 341 -17.86 4.05 -7.23
N SER A 342 -19.01 4.49 -7.77
CA SER A 342 -20.09 3.59 -8.17
C SER A 342 -19.68 2.68 -9.33
N VAL A 343 -18.93 3.22 -10.31
CA VAL A 343 -18.40 2.44 -11.43
C VAL A 343 -17.42 1.38 -10.93
N THR A 344 -16.46 1.76 -10.08
CA THR A 344 -15.47 0.86 -9.49
C THR A 344 -16.13 -0.24 -8.67
N ILE A 345 -17.15 0.09 -7.87
CA ILE A 345 -17.94 -0.90 -7.12
C ILE A 345 -18.62 -1.87 -8.09
N GLY A 346 -19.29 -1.36 -9.13
CA GLY A 346 -19.96 -2.20 -10.13
C GLY A 346 -19.01 -3.14 -10.86
N LEU A 347 -17.86 -2.64 -11.30
CA LEU A 347 -16.82 -3.43 -11.96
C LEU A 347 -16.18 -4.46 -11.01
N SER A 348 -15.97 -4.11 -9.74
CA SER A 348 -15.42 -5.02 -8.72
C SER A 348 -16.39 -6.16 -8.42
N LEU A 349 -17.69 -5.85 -8.27
CA LEU A 349 -18.73 -6.87 -8.09
C LEU A 349 -18.83 -7.77 -9.32
N ALA A 350 -18.78 -7.19 -10.53
CA ALA A 350 -18.75 -7.96 -11.77
C ALA A 350 -17.53 -8.90 -11.83
N ALA A 351 -16.34 -8.40 -11.48
CA ALA A 351 -15.11 -9.18 -11.44
C ALA A 351 -15.16 -10.32 -10.40
N ALA A 352 -15.84 -10.10 -9.27
CA ALA A 352 -16.01 -11.12 -8.24
C ALA A 352 -17.02 -12.20 -8.67
N PHE A 353 -18.20 -11.80 -9.17
CA PHE A 353 -19.30 -12.73 -9.41
C PHE A 353 -19.27 -13.40 -10.78
N ILE A 354 -18.82 -12.73 -11.84
CA ILE A 354 -18.81 -13.30 -13.21
C ILE A 354 -17.99 -14.60 -13.27
N PRO A 355 -16.76 -14.69 -12.71
CA PRO A 355 -16.01 -15.95 -12.70
C PRO A 355 -16.70 -17.06 -11.92
N ILE A 356 -17.39 -16.72 -10.82
CA ILE A 356 -18.14 -17.69 -10.01
C ILE A 356 -19.32 -18.26 -10.80
N ILE A 357 -20.07 -17.40 -11.49
CA ILE A 357 -21.25 -17.78 -12.28
C ILE A 357 -20.85 -18.59 -13.52
N LEU A 358 -19.81 -18.16 -14.24
CA LEU A 358 -19.38 -18.82 -15.47
C LEU A 358 -18.58 -20.11 -15.23
N HIS A 359 -17.93 -20.23 -14.06
CA HIS A 359 -17.05 -21.36 -13.75
C HIS A 359 -17.27 -21.95 -12.34
N PRO A 360 -18.50 -22.33 -11.96
CA PRO A 360 -18.82 -22.77 -10.59
C PRO A 360 -18.06 -24.05 -10.20
N LYS A 361 -17.84 -24.96 -11.14
CA LYS A 361 -17.06 -26.20 -10.92
C LYS A 361 -15.60 -25.91 -10.54
N ARG A 362 -14.99 -24.86 -11.11
CA ARG A 362 -13.61 -24.46 -10.80
C ARG A 362 -13.50 -23.87 -9.40
N ILE A 363 -14.48 -23.07 -8.98
CA ILE A 363 -14.53 -22.55 -7.60
C ILE A 363 -14.72 -23.68 -6.60
N ALA A 364 -15.61 -24.65 -6.89
CA ALA A 364 -15.77 -25.83 -6.04
C ALA A 364 -14.47 -26.67 -5.93
N LEU A 365 -13.67 -26.72 -7.00
CA LEU A 365 -12.36 -27.38 -7.02
C LEU A 365 -11.30 -26.66 -6.18
N ILE A 366 -11.39 -25.34 -6.01
CA ILE A 366 -10.47 -24.55 -5.16
C ILE A 366 -10.59 -24.96 -3.69
N PHE A 367 -11.80 -25.30 -3.23
CA PHE A 367 -12.05 -25.73 -1.85
C PHE A 367 -11.87 -27.23 -1.61
N ARG A 368 -11.51 -28.01 -2.64
CA ARG A 368 -11.25 -29.45 -2.48
C ARG A 368 -9.81 -29.69 -2.03
N PRO A 369 -9.59 -30.45 -0.94
CA PRO A 369 -8.24 -30.68 -0.38
C PRO A 369 -7.34 -31.57 -1.25
N ARG A 370 -7.90 -32.34 -2.20
CA ARG A 370 -7.16 -33.09 -3.21
C ARG A 370 -7.70 -32.76 -4.59
N SER A 371 -6.84 -32.26 -5.48
CA SER A 371 -7.13 -32.13 -6.91
C SER A 371 -6.50 -33.30 -7.68
N SER A 372 -7.30 -34.00 -8.48
CA SER A 372 -6.84 -35.03 -9.42
C SER A 372 -5.96 -34.43 -10.52
N ALA A 373 -5.15 -35.26 -11.20
CA ALA A 373 -4.41 -34.85 -12.39
C ALA A 373 -5.34 -34.33 -13.50
N GLU A 374 -6.59 -34.83 -13.57
CA GLU A 374 -7.63 -34.33 -14.48
C GLU A 374 -8.11 -32.93 -14.10
N ASP A 375 -8.30 -32.65 -12.82
CA ASP A 375 -8.71 -31.33 -12.32
C ASP A 375 -7.68 -30.25 -12.67
N ILE A 376 -6.39 -30.59 -12.55
CA ILE A 376 -5.26 -29.71 -12.91
C ILE A 376 -5.25 -29.46 -14.43
N ARG A 377 -5.58 -30.48 -15.24
CA ARG A 377 -5.66 -30.38 -16.71
C ARG A 377 -6.85 -29.53 -17.15
N GLU A 378 -7.99 -29.61 -16.44
CA GLU A 378 -9.19 -28.81 -16.69
C GLU A 378 -9.01 -27.33 -16.32
N LEU A 379 -8.25 -27.03 -15.27
CA LEU A 379 -7.86 -25.67 -14.90
C LEU A 379 -6.92 -25.05 -15.94
N ASN A 380 -5.93 -25.80 -16.44
CA ASN A 380 -4.96 -25.31 -17.42
C ASN A 380 -5.52 -25.15 -18.85
N ARG A 381 -6.61 -25.86 -19.21
CA ARG A 381 -7.15 -25.89 -20.59
C ARG A 381 -7.74 -24.57 -21.09
N ARG A 382 -8.11 -23.66 -20.19
CA ARG A 382 -8.56 -22.30 -20.54
C ARG A 382 -8.00 -21.34 -19.52
N LYS A 383 -6.82 -20.76 -19.82
CA LYS A 383 -6.35 -19.53 -19.18
C LYS A 383 -7.44 -18.50 -19.41
N ILE A 384 -8.29 -18.26 -18.42
CA ILE A 384 -9.02 -16.99 -18.36
C ILE A 384 -7.91 -15.96 -18.42
N GLY A 385 -8.00 -15.00 -19.35
CA GLY A 385 -7.04 -13.92 -19.40
C GLY A 385 -7.07 -13.24 -18.04
N LEU A 386 -6.08 -13.54 -17.19
CA LEU A 386 -5.88 -12.90 -15.90
C LEU A 386 -5.88 -11.37 -16.08
N GLY A 387 -5.50 -10.90 -17.27
CA GLY A 387 -5.65 -9.53 -17.72
C GLY A 387 -7.05 -8.95 -17.52
N THR A 388 -8.14 -9.68 -17.80
CA THR A 388 -9.51 -9.15 -17.63
C THR A 388 -9.89 -8.94 -16.17
N ILE A 389 -9.46 -9.83 -15.27
CA ILE A 389 -9.72 -9.73 -13.82
C ILE A 389 -8.79 -8.68 -13.19
N LEU A 390 -7.53 -8.61 -13.64
CA LEU A 390 -6.58 -7.58 -13.23
C LEU A 390 -6.98 -6.19 -13.74
N ILE A 391 -7.47 -6.07 -14.97
CA ILE A 391 -7.97 -4.78 -15.52
C ILE A 391 -9.18 -4.29 -14.73
N LEU A 392 -10.07 -5.19 -14.30
CA LEU A 392 -11.21 -4.82 -13.46
C LEU A 392 -10.81 -4.48 -12.01
N LEU A 393 -9.77 -5.12 -11.47
CA LEU A 393 -9.23 -4.83 -10.13
C LEU A 393 -8.36 -3.56 -10.07
N PHE A 394 -7.71 -3.18 -11.17
CA PHE A 394 -6.84 -2.00 -11.27
C PHE A 394 -7.52 -0.75 -11.85
N LEU A 395 -8.81 -0.84 -12.19
CA LEU A 395 -9.67 0.34 -12.49
C LEU A 395 -10.20 1.01 -11.21
N GLY A 396 -9.79 0.53 -10.02
CA GLY A 396 -10.10 1.11 -8.73
C GLY A 396 -8.98 1.95 -8.15
#